data_AF-A0A482WQG0-F1
#
_entry.id   AF-A0A482WQG0-F1
#
_cell.length_a   1.000
_cell.length_b   1.000
_cell.length_c   1.000
_cell.angle_alpha   90.00
_cell.angle_beta   90.00
_cell.angle_gamma   90.00
#
_symmetry.space_group_name_H-M   'P 1'
#
loop_
_entity.id
_entity.type
_entity.pdbx_description
1 polymer ?
#
loop_
_entity_poly.entity_id
_entity_poly.type
_entity_poly.pdbx_seq_one_letter_code
_entity_poly.pdbx_strand_id
1 'polypeptide(L)'
;MRTLDTSDLQFQESAFPWGERGALAQGFTATEGRLGLRATRGQVEEAVTYIRNRRQELEAAREKDLMERESRKLGKCVDGKQWVSEHVVSQLVSMGFNREFAIEALRNSNNVIQQAITLINEQPELLRRQLTSTLIQQITELGFLRNMAKLALRNNNFNLERAIEELTANNGCIDGEGSLSQ
;
A
#
# COMPACT_ATOMS: atom_id res chain seq x y z
N MET A 1 56.70 -38.51 23.98
CA MET A 1 55.28 -38.11 24.12
C MET A 1 55.26 -36.59 24.20
N ARG A 2 54.68 -35.95 23.17
CA ARG A 2 54.82 -34.52 22.89
C ARG A 2 53.98 -33.69 23.87
N THR A 3 54.62 -32.69 24.46
CA THR A 3 54.02 -31.62 25.26
C THR A 3 53.04 -30.83 24.40
N LEU A 4 51.81 -30.64 24.88
CA LEU A 4 50.82 -29.78 24.25
C LEU A 4 51.29 -28.33 24.40
N ASP A 5 51.56 -27.72 23.25
CA ASP A 5 52.05 -26.36 23.10
C ASP A 5 50.91 -25.38 23.43
N THR A 6 51.09 -24.56 24.46
CA THR A 6 50.15 -23.53 24.92
C THR A 6 50.05 -22.31 23.97
N SER A 7 50.47 -22.48 22.72
CA SER A 7 50.57 -21.41 21.71
C SER A 7 49.37 -21.35 20.74
N ASP A 8 48.43 -22.30 20.81
CA ASP A 8 47.23 -22.31 19.93
C ASP A 8 46.04 -21.47 20.44
N LEU A 9 46.14 -20.84 21.61
CA LEU A 9 45.09 -19.96 22.17
C LEU A 9 45.26 -18.47 21.80
N GLN A 10 46.12 -18.15 20.83
CA GLN A 10 46.35 -16.76 20.38
C GLN A 10 45.83 -16.47 18.96
N PHE A 11 45.06 -17.37 18.36
CA PHE A 11 44.40 -17.10 17.09
C PHE A 11 42.94 -16.65 17.32
N GLN A 12 42.68 -15.39 16.94
CA GLN A 12 41.37 -14.71 16.84
C GLN A 12 40.94 -13.79 18.00
N GLU A 13 41.78 -12.83 18.39
CA GLU A 13 41.28 -11.61 19.05
C GLU A 13 41.89 -10.30 18.52
N SER A 14 42.61 -10.35 17.38
CA SER A 14 43.34 -9.20 16.81
C SER A 14 42.86 -8.74 15.43
N ALA A 15 41.66 -9.12 15.00
CA ALA A 15 41.10 -8.66 13.73
C ALA A 15 40.26 -7.37 13.91
N PHE A 16 40.95 -6.23 13.84
CA PHE A 16 40.46 -4.90 13.44
C PHE A 16 39.45 -4.13 14.34
N PRO A 17 39.90 -3.54 15.47
CA PRO A 17 39.09 -2.63 16.30
C PRO A 17 38.84 -1.23 15.70
N TRP A 18 39.63 -0.81 14.70
CA TRP A 18 39.68 0.60 14.27
C TRP A 18 38.62 0.97 13.21
N GLY A 19 38.21 0.01 12.38
CA GLY A 19 37.21 0.26 11.33
C GLY A 19 35.77 0.28 11.84
N GLU A 20 35.41 -0.67 12.71
CA GLU A 20 34.04 -0.80 13.24
C GLU A 20 33.62 0.43 14.06
N ARG A 21 34.55 1.00 14.84
CA ARG A 21 34.29 2.23 15.62
C ARG A 21 33.93 3.42 14.74
N GLY A 22 34.54 3.54 13.56
CA GLY A 22 34.24 4.63 12.61
C GLY A 22 32.83 4.57 12.05
N ALA A 23 32.32 3.36 11.75
CA ALA A 23 30.95 3.16 11.28
C ALA A 23 29.92 3.35 12.41
N LEU A 24 30.22 2.86 13.62
CA LEU A 24 29.37 3.03 14.80
C LEU A 24 29.23 4.51 15.20
N ALA A 25 30.32 5.29 15.10
CA ALA A 25 30.30 6.74 15.39
C ALA A 25 29.39 7.53 14.43
N GLN A 26 29.13 7.01 13.23
CA GLN A 26 28.19 7.60 12.27
C GLN A 26 26.74 7.12 12.43
N GLY A 27 26.45 6.29 13.44
CA GLY A 27 25.10 5.82 13.74
C GLY A 27 24.66 4.56 13.00
N PHE A 28 25.59 3.84 12.35
CA PHE A 28 25.29 2.54 11.73
C PHE A 28 25.37 1.41 12.75
N THR A 29 24.62 0.34 12.51
CA THR A 29 24.70 -0.86 13.37
C THR A 29 26.04 -1.58 13.19
N ALA A 30 26.52 -2.29 14.23
CA ALA A 30 27.76 -3.07 14.15
C ALA A 30 27.75 -4.10 13.01
N THR A 31 26.58 -4.66 12.71
CA THR A 31 26.35 -5.59 11.61
C THR A 31 26.50 -4.94 10.24
N GLU A 32 25.94 -3.74 10.05
CA GLU A 32 26.07 -2.99 8.79
C GLU A 32 27.50 -2.49 8.60
N GLY A 33 28.15 -2.01 9.66
CA GLY A 33 29.55 -1.58 9.63
C GLY A 33 30.49 -2.70 9.17
N ARG A 34 30.33 -3.91 9.71
CA ARG A 34 31.08 -5.10 9.25
C ARG A 34 30.81 -5.46 7.80
N LEU A 35 29.55 -5.40 7.38
CA LEU A 35 29.16 -5.72 6.00
C LEU A 35 29.76 -4.71 5.01
N GLY A 36 29.68 -3.41 5.34
CA GLY A 36 30.27 -2.33 4.54
C GLY A 36 31.78 -2.46 4.45
N LEU A 37 32.47 -2.66 5.57
CA LEU A 37 33.93 -2.85 5.59
C LEU A 37 34.36 -4.11 4.83
N ARG A 38 33.56 -5.18 4.85
CA ARG A 38 33.83 -6.39 4.03
C ARG A 38 33.69 -6.07 2.54
N ALA A 39 32.71 -5.27 2.15
CA ALA A 39 32.49 -4.87 0.76
C ALA A 39 33.58 -3.93 0.23
N THR A 40 34.13 -3.06 1.07
CA THR A 40 35.12 -2.03 0.69
C THR A 40 36.55 -2.35 1.11
N ARG A 41 36.81 -3.60 1.51
CA ARG A 41 38.13 -4.12 1.91
C ARG A 41 38.78 -3.33 3.07
N GLY A 42 37.97 -2.90 4.02
CA GLY A 42 38.44 -2.22 5.25
C GLY A 42 38.55 -0.71 5.16
N GLN A 43 38.16 -0.08 4.04
CA GLN A 43 38.13 1.37 3.91
C GLN A 43 36.87 1.95 4.55
N VAL A 44 37.06 2.76 5.60
CA VAL A 44 35.96 3.28 6.44
C VAL A 44 35.09 4.29 5.69
N GLU A 45 35.68 5.22 4.94
CA GLU A 45 34.93 6.25 4.21
C GLU A 45 34.07 5.64 3.10
N GLU A 46 34.62 4.70 2.33
CA GLU A 46 33.87 3.95 1.31
C GLU A 46 32.80 3.05 1.95
N ALA A 47 33.06 2.45 3.12
CA ALA A 47 32.08 1.62 3.80
C ALA A 47 30.85 2.45 4.21
N VAL A 48 31.06 3.70 4.66
CA VAL A 48 29.98 4.62 5.01
C VAL A 48 29.12 4.97 3.80
N THR A 49 29.74 5.31 2.65
CA THR A 49 28.99 5.64 1.44
C THR A 49 28.23 4.43 0.90
N TYR A 50 28.84 3.25 0.95
CA TYR A 50 28.20 1.98 0.57
C TYR A 50 26.96 1.69 1.43
N ILE A 51 27.06 1.81 2.76
CA ILE A 51 25.93 1.55 3.67
C ILE A 51 24.81 2.56 3.44
N ARG A 52 25.14 3.86 3.23
CA ARG A 52 24.14 4.89 2.91
C ARG A 52 23.39 4.59 1.63
N ASN A 53 24.11 4.29 0.55
CA ASN A 53 23.51 3.96 -0.75
C ASN A 53 22.64 2.71 -0.63
N ARG A 54 23.13 1.67 0.05
CA ARG A 54 22.36 0.45 0.26
C ARG A 54 21.07 0.68 1.03
N ARG A 55 21.10 1.53 2.06
CA ARG A 55 19.92 1.89 2.83
C ARG A 55 18.92 2.66 1.97
N GLN A 56 19.38 3.62 1.19
CA GLN A 56 18.53 4.37 0.24
C GLN A 56 17.91 3.45 -0.81
N GLU A 57 18.67 2.51 -1.39
CA GLU A 57 18.14 1.52 -2.33
C GLU A 57 17.05 0.65 -1.69
N LEU A 58 17.27 0.16 -0.47
CA LEU A 58 16.31 -0.66 0.26
C LEU A 58 15.06 0.14 0.68
N GLU A 59 15.21 1.40 1.05
CA GLU A 59 14.09 2.30 1.36
C GLU A 59 13.28 2.58 0.08
N ALA A 60 13.94 2.93 -1.03
CA ALA A 60 13.29 3.16 -2.32
C ALA A 60 12.60 1.89 -2.87
N ALA A 61 13.21 0.71 -2.69
CA ALA A 61 12.58 -0.55 -3.08
C ALA A 61 11.33 -0.85 -2.24
N ARG A 62 11.39 -0.64 -0.92
CA ARG A 62 10.25 -0.79 -0.03
C ARG A 62 9.11 0.17 -0.36
N GLU A 63 9.44 1.42 -0.67
CA GLU A 63 8.46 2.42 -1.06
C GLU A 63 7.78 2.06 -2.39
N LYS A 64 8.55 1.62 -3.39
CA LYS A 64 8.00 1.12 -4.66
C LYS A 64 7.08 -0.08 -4.47
N ASP A 65 7.49 -1.06 -3.66
CA ASP A 65 6.67 -2.23 -3.36
C ASP A 65 5.36 -1.85 -2.66
N LEU A 66 5.40 -0.87 -1.75
CA LEU A 66 4.21 -0.37 -1.07
C LEU A 66 3.27 0.31 -2.07
N MET A 67 3.79 1.23 -2.89
CA MET A 67 3.02 1.93 -3.93
C MET A 67 2.41 0.95 -4.93
N GLU A 68 3.12 -0.11 -5.31
CA GLU A 68 2.61 -1.13 -6.21
C GLU A 68 1.47 -1.93 -5.56
N ARG A 69 1.60 -2.29 -4.28
CA ARG A 69 0.52 -2.96 -3.53
C ARG A 69 -0.72 -2.10 -3.43
N GLU A 70 -0.57 -0.81 -3.19
CA GLU A 70 -1.68 0.14 -3.12
C GLU A 70 -2.36 0.30 -4.48
N SER A 71 -1.58 0.52 -5.53
CA SER A 71 -2.09 0.62 -6.91
C SER A 71 -2.83 -0.65 -7.34
N ARG A 72 -2.38 -1.83 -6.89
CA ARG A 72 -3.07 -3.11 -7.13
C ARG A 72 -4.42 -3.20 -6.44
N LYS A 73 -4.60 -2.60 -5.25
CA LYS A 73 -5.88 -2.56 -4.54
C LYS A 73 -6.90 -1.66 -5.24
N LEU A 74 -6.45 -0.54 -5.81
CA LEU A 74 -7.31 0.40 -6.54
C LEU A 74 -7.80 -0.13 -7.89
N GLY A 75 -7.07 -1.09 -8.46
CA GLY A 75 -7.40 -1.73 -9.72
C GLY A 75 -6.78 -1.07 -10.94
N LYS A 76 -7.03 -1.68 -12.11
CA LYS A 76 -6.53 -1.18 -13.40
C LYS A 76 -7.50 -0.16 -14.00
N CYS A 77 -6.92 0.80 -14.72
CA CYS A 77 -7.68 1.71 -15.58
C CYS A 77 -8.31 0.95 -16.75
N VAL A 78 -9.30 1.56 -17.41
CA VAL A 78 -10.03 0.99 -18.54
C VAL A 78 -9.10 0.59 -19.70
N ASP A 79 -7.99 1.30 -19.87
CA ASP A 79 -6.99 0.99 -20.90
C ASP A 79 -6.21 -0.32 -20.62
N GLY A 80 -6.34 -0.89 -19.42
CA GLY A 80 -5.74 -2.16 -19.00
C GLY A 80 -4.21 -2.16 -18.85
N LYS A 81 -3.55 -1.09 -19.31
CA LYS A 81 -2.08 -0.88 -19.29
C LYS A 81 -1.59 -0.21 -18.01
N GLN A 82 -2.40 0.65 -17.42
CA GLN A 82 -2.03 1.48 -16.27
C GLN A 82 -2.86 1.14 -15.05
N TRP A 83 -2.23 1.19 -13.88
CA TRP A 83 -2.89 1.11 -12.59
C TRP A 83 -3.32 2.49 -12.13
N VAL A 84 -4.38 2.54 -11.32
CA VAL A 84 -4.80 3.82 -10.72
C VAL A 84 -3.74 4.28 -9.74
N SER A 85 -3.33 5.54 -9.85
CA SER A 85 -2.31 6.14 -8.99
C SER A 85 -2.92 6.70 -7.71
N GLU A 86 -2.50 6.21 -6.54
CA GLU A 86 -2.99 6.70 -5.23
C GLU A 86 -2.72 8.20 -5.03
N HIS A 87 -1.62 8.72 -5.57
CA HIS A 87 -1.31 10.16 -5.49
C HIS A 87 -2.41 11.01 -6.14
N VAL A 88 -2.92 10.56 -7.28
CA VAL A 88 -3.97 11.26 -8.04
C VAL A 88 -5.32 11.15 -7.34
N VAL A 89 -5.60 9.98 -6.75
CA VAL A 89 -6.77 9.78 -5.88
C VAL A 89 -6.71 10.74 -4.69
N SER A 90 -5.58 10.79 -3.99
CA SER A 90 -5.37 11.67 -2.83
C SER A 90 -5.54 13.14 -3.18
N GLN A 91 -5.11 13.55 -4.38
CA GLN A 91 -5.31 14.91 -4.86
C GLN A 91 -6.80 15.22 -5.09
N LEU A 92 -7.57 14.33 -5.71
CA LEU A 92 -9.02 14.51 -5.87
C LEU A 92 -9.76 14.51 -4.53
N VAL A 93 -9.35 13.66 -3.58
CA VAL A 93 -9.90 13.66 -2.21
C VAL A 93 -9.60 14.98 -1.51
N SER A 94 -8.38 15.52 -1.68
CA SER A 94 -8.00 16.83 -1.12
C SER A 94 -8.80 17.98 -1.73
N MET A 95 -9.33 17.83 -2.96
CA MET A 95 -10.26 18.77 -3.58
C MET A 95 -11.69 18.66 -3.04
N GLY A 96 -11.98 17.67 -2.20
CA GLY A 96 -13.30 17.45 -1.60
C GLY A 96 -14.17 16.41 -2.31
N PHE A 97 -13.63 15.69 -3.31
CA PHE A 97 -14.35 14.59 -3.93
C PHE A 97 -14.31 13.34 -3.04
N ASN A 98 -15.38 12.55 -3.06
CA ASN A 98 -15.42 11.27 -2.35
C ASN A 98 -14.41 10.30 -3.01
N ARG A 99 -13.62 9.61 -2.17
CA ARG A 99 -12.56 8.70 -2.58
C ARG A 99 -13.04 7.65 -3.57
N GLU A 100 -14.22 7.09 -3.36
CA GLU A 100 -14.72 5.99 -4.19
C GLU A 100 -15.14 6.50 -5.58
N PHE A 101 -15.70 7.70 -5.65
CA PHE A 101 -15.99 8.37 -6.91
C PHE A 101 -14.72 8.80 -7.63
N ALA A 102 -13.70 9.26 -6.90
CA ALA A 102 -12.41 9.62 -7.46
C ALA A 102 -11.72 8.41 -8.09
N ILE A 103 -11.74 7.25 -7.42
CA ILE A 103 -11.15 6.01 -7.94
C ILE A 103 -11.84 5.60 -9.24
N GLU A 104 -13.17 5.50 -9.28
CA GLU A 104 -13.88 5.11 -10.50
C GLU A 104 -13.74 6.14 -11.63
N ALA A 105 -13.75 7.43 -11.31
CA ALA A 105 -13.48 8.47 -12.31
C ALA A 105 -12.08 8.33 -12.91
N LEU A 106 -11.07 8.05 -12.09
CA LEU A 106 -9.69 7.84 -12.53
C LEU A 106 -9.48 6.52 -13.28
N ARG A 107 -10.26 5.48 -12.96
CA ARG A 107 -10.28 4.25 -13.74
C ARG A 107 -10.76 4.52 -15.16
N ASN A 108 -11.82 5.31 -15.31
CA ASN A 108 -12.38 5.69 -16.61
C ASN A 108 -11.53 6.75 -17.35
N SER A 109 -10.85 7.63 -16.62
CA SER A 109 -10.03 8.71 -17.19
C SER A 109 -8.55 8.38 -17.36
N ASN A 110 -8.14 7.14 -17.10
CA ASN A 110 -6.73 6.70 -17.20
C ASN A 110 -5.75 7.60 -16.44
N ASN A 111 -6.05 7.89 -15.16
CA ASN A 111 -5.26 8.77 -14.29
C ASN A 111 -5.20 10.26 -14.70
N VAL A 112 -6.01 10.71 -15.67
CA VAL A 112 -6.05 12.13 -16.05
C VAL A 112 -7.01 12.87 -15.11
N ILE A 113 -6.47 13.77 -14.27
CA ILE A 113 -7.23 14.54 -13.26
C ILE A 113 -8.33 15.37 -13.92
N GLN A 114 -7.99 16.13 -14.96
CA GLN A 114 -8.92 17.03 -15.65
C GLN A 114 -10.15 16.25 -16.16
N GLN A 115 -9.90 15.13 -16.83
CA GLN A 115 -10.95 14.25 -17.35
C GLN A 115 -11.73 13.56 -16.22
N ALA A 116 -11.09 13.19 -15.12
CA ALA A 116 -11.78 12.65 -13.95
C ALA A 116 -12.76 13.68 -13.35
N ILE A 117 -12.34 14.93 -13.21
CA ILE A 117 -13.20 16.02 -12.70
C ILE A 117 -14.36 16.25 -13.67
N THR A 118 -14.10 16.31 -14.98
CA THR A 118 -15.14 16.43 -16.00
C THR A 118 -16.14 15.27 -15.91
N LEU A 119 -15.67 14.03 -15.79
CA LEU A 119 -16.54 12.86 -15.63
C LEU A 119 -17.39 12.92 -14.35
N ILE A 120 -16.81 13.35 -13.23
CA ILE A 120 -17.54 13.50 -11.97
C ILE A 120 -18.65 14.55 -12.10
N ASN A 121 -18.40 15.64 -12.82
CA ASN A 121 -19.35 16.73 -12.98
C ASN A 121 -20.43 16.45 -14.04
N GLU A 122 -20.03 15.89 -15.19
CA GLU A 122 -20.94 15.68 -16.33
C GLU A 122 -21.77 14.40 -16.18
N GLN A 123 -21.20 13.35 -15.58
CA GLN A 123 -21.80 12.01 -15.58
C GLN A 123 -21.69 11.30 -14.22
N PRO A 124 -22.19 11.90 -13.11
CA PRO A 124 -22.17 11.27 -11.80
C PRO A 124 -22.99 9.97 -11.76
N GLU A 125 -24.06 9.87 -12.56
CA GLU A 125 -24.94 8.70 -12.60
C GLU A 125 -24.26 7.44 -13.16
N LEU A 126 -23.34 7.58 -14.12
CA LEU A 126 -22.58 6.45 -14.65
C LEU A 126 -21.62 5.91 -13.59
N LEU A 127 -20.93 6.80 -12.88
CA LEU A 127 -20.03 6.44 -11.77
C LEU A 127 -20.82 5.76 -10.65
N ARG A 128 -22.00 6.28 -10.28
CA ARG A 128 -22.91 5.66 -9.30
C ARG A 128 -23.30 4.25 -9.71
N ARG A 129 -23.62 4.03 -10.98
CA ARG A 129 -24.02 2.71 -11.49
C ARG A 129 -22.87 1.71 -11.45
N GLN A 130 -21.65 2.14 -11.79
CA GLN A 130 -20.47 1.28 -11.71
C GLN A 130 -20.14 0.93 -10.25
N LEU A 131 -20.08 1.94 -9.37
CA LEU A 131 -19.85 1.77 -7.93
C LEU A 131 -20.89 0.85 -7.28
N THR A 132 -22.18 1.07 -7.56
CA THR A 132 -23.23 0.20 -7.01
C THR A 132 -23.03 -1.25 -7.42
N SER A 133 -22.66 -1.51 -8.68
CA SER A 133 -22.47 -2.89 -9.15
C SER A 133 -21.33 -3.62 -8.41
N THR A 134 -20.20 -2.94 -8.18
CA THR A 134 -19.03 -3.53 -7.52
C THR A 134 -19.27 -3.73 -6.03
N LEU A 135 -19.87 -2.74 -5.37
CA LEU A 135 -20.19 -2.79 -3.93
C LEU A 135 -21.27 -3.84 -3.63
N ILE A 136 -22.31 -3.93 -4.47
CA ILE A 136 -23.32 -4.98 -4.35
C ILE A 136 -22.67 -6.35 -4.50
N GLN A 137 -21.76 -6.53 -5.45
CA GLN A 137 -21.07 -7.80 -5.66
C GLN A 137 -20.30 -8.21 -4.40
N GLN A 138 -19.51 -7.31 -3.82
CA GLN A 138 -18.75 -7.57 -2.60
C GLN A 138 -19.66 -7.95 -1.43
N ILE A 139 -20.77 -7.24 -1.24
CA ILE A 139 -21.74 -7.55 -0.19
C ILE A 139 -22.45 -8.90 -0.45
N THR A 140 -22.73 -9.24 -1.71
CA THR A 140 -23.29 -10.57 -2.04
C THR A 140 -22.29 -11.71 -1.85
N GLU A 141 -21.00 -11.47 -2.07
CA GLU A 141 -19.93 -12.45 -1.81
C GLU A 141 -19.81 -12.75 -0.30
N LEU A 142 -20.19 -11.81 0.57
CA LEU A 142 -20.30 -12.01 2.02
C LEU A 142 -21.56 -12.78 2.45
N GLY A 143 -22.45 -13.14 1.52
CA GLY A 143 -23.65 -13.95 1.77
C GLY A 143 -24.93 -13.14 1.98
N PHE A 144 -24.91 -11.82 1.82
CA PHE A 144 -26.10 -10.98 1.93
C PHE A 144 -26.91 -10.94 0.62
N LEU A 145 -28.21 -10.70 0.72
CA LEU A 145 -29.09 -10.61 -0.44
C LEU A 145 -28.79 -9.34 -1.27
N ARG A 146 -28.79 -9.47 -2.60
CA ARG A 146 -28.58 -8.35 -3.54
C ARG A 146 -29.56 -7.19 -3.31
N ASN A 147 -30.81 -7.48 -2.97
CA ASN A 147 -31.83 -6.45 -2.73
C ASN A 147 -31.52 -5.67 -1.45
N MET A 148 -31.06 -6.36 -0.40
CA MET A 148 -30.70 -5.74 0.87
C MET A 148 -29.40 -4.96 0.76
N ALA A 149 -28.42 -5.47 0.02
CA ALA A 149 -27.19 -4.73 -0.31
C ALA A 149 -27.49 -3.39 -1.01
N LYS A 150 -28.42 -3.37 -1.97
CA LYS A 150 -28.85 -2.14 -2.64
C LYS A 150 -29.46 -1.12 -1.68
N LEU A 151 -30.32 -1.57 -0.76
CA LEU A 151 -30.96 -0.71 0.23
C LEU A 151 -29.92 -0.16 1.23
N ALA A 152 -29.06 -1.01 1.77
CA ALA A 152 -27.98 -0.63 2.69
C ALA A 152 -27.05 0.43 2.09
N LEU A 153 -26.65 0.24 0.83
CA LEU A 153 -25.78 1.18 0.13
C LEU A 153 -26.47 2.51 -0.16
N ARG A 154 -27.79 2.51 -0.41
CA ARG A 154 -28.56 3.73 -0.61
C ARG A 154 -28.68 4.55 0.67
N ASN A 155 -28.85 3.89 1.82
CA ASN A 155 -28.94 4.56 3.11
C ASN A 155 -27.59 5.12 3.58
N ASN A 156 -26.48 4.42 3.29
CA ASN A 156 -25.14 4.79 3.74
C ASN A 156 -24.29 5.57 2.74
N ASN A 157 -24.90 6.21 1.73
CA ASN A 157 -24.19 6.99 0.70
C ASN A 157 -23.06 6.20 0.01
N PHE A 158 -23.30 4.92 -0.29
CA PHE A 158 -22.34 4.00 -0.91
C PHE A 158 -21.07 3.71 -0.09
N ASN A 159 -21.11 3.92 1.22
CA ASN A 159 -20.05 3.47 2.12
C ASN A 159 -20.24 1.96 2.43
N LEU A 160 -19.27 1.15 1.99
CA LEU A 160 -19.31 -0.31 2.14
C LEU A 160 -19.28 -0.76 3.61
N GLU A 161 -18.38 -0.20 4.41
CA GLU A 161 -18.16 -0.62 5.79
C GLU A 161 -19.44 -0.39 6.61
N ARG A 162 -20.01 0.80 6.51
CA ARG A 162 -21.27 1.14 7.18
C ARG A 162 -22.45 0.31 6.69
N ALA A 163 -22.52 0.02 5.39
CA ALA A 163 -23.57 -0.82 4.83
C ALA A 163 -23.48 -2.26 5.35
N ILE A 164 -22.28 -2.82 5.49
CA ILE A 164 -22.08 -4.15 6.08
C ILE A 164 -22.42 -4.13 7.56
N GLU A 165 -21.97 -3.12 8.32
CA GLU A 165 -22.31 -2.97 9.73
C GLU A 165 -23.82 -2.93 9.95
N GLU A 166 -24.55 -2.12 9.17
CA GLU A 166 -26.02 -2.04 9.24
C GLU A 166 -26.68 -3.39 8.86
N LEU A 167 -26.19 -4.08 7.84
CA LEU A 167 -26.69 -5.40 7.46
C LEU A 167 -26.41 -6.44 8.55
N THR A 168 -25.24 -6.41 9.20
CA THR A 168 -24.93 -7.33 10.28
C THR A 168 -25.77 -7.05 11.54
N ALA A 169 -25.99 -5.77 11.86
CA ALA A 169 -26.80 -5.35 13.00
C ALA A 169 -28.27 -5.76 12.85
N ASN A 170 -28.81 -5.70 11.63
CA ASN A 170 -30.20 -6.06 11.34
C ASN A 170 -30.36 -7.50 10.80
N ASN A 171 -29.41 -8.41 11.07
CA ASN A 171 -29.45 -9.81 10.64
C ASN A 171 -29.69 -10.03 9.12
N GLY A 172 -29.21 -9.09 8.29
CA GLY A 172 -29.32 -9.11 6.84
C GLY A 172 -30.64 -8.57 6.29
N CYS A 173 -31.53 -8.05 7.13
CA CYS A 173 -32.82 -7.47 6.73
C CYS A 173 -32.86 -6.00 7.10
N ILE A 174 -32.85 -5.12 6.10
CA ILE A 174 -33.11 -3.69 6.32
C ILE A 174 -34.56 -3.47 5.91
N ASP A 175 -35.36 -2.96 6.85
CA ASP A 175 -36.77 -2.62 6.64
C ASP A 175 -36.87 -1.38 5.75
N GLY A 176 -36.60 -1.59 4.46
CA GLY A 176 -36.94 -0.67 3.36
C GLY A 176 -38.23 -1.15 2.71
N GLU A 177 -39.32 -1.16 3.47
CA GLU A 177 -40.66 -1.44 2.95
C GLU A 177 -40.97 -0.51 1.76
N GLY A 178 -41.42 -1.15 0.69
CA GLY A 178 -41.60 -0.57 -0.64
C GLY A 178 -42.00 -1.65 -1.63
N SER A 179 -43.10 -2.33 -1.31
CA SER A 179 -43.99 -3.00 -2.25
C SER A 179 -43.93 -2.41 -3.67
N LEU A 180 -43.50 -3.21 -4.64
CA LEU A 180 -43.98 -3.09 -6.02
C LEU A 180 -44.78 -4.36 -6.32
N SER A 181 -46.02 -4.36 -5.83
CA SER A 181 -47.10 -4.99 -6.57
C SER A 181 -47.40 -4.10 -7.79
N GLN A 182 -47.54 -4.77 -8.94
CA GLN A 182 -47.81 -4.29 -10.31
C GLN A 182 -46.60 -3.93 -11.16
#